data_AF-E4YKQ0-F1
#
_entry.id   AF-E4YKQ0-F1
#
_cell.length_a   1.000
_cell.length_b   1.000
_cell.length_c   1.000
_cell.angle_alpha   90.00
_cell.angle_beta   90.00
_cell.angle_gamma   90.00
#
_symmetry.space_group_name_H-M   'P 1'
#
loop_
_entity.id
_entity.type
_entity.pdbx_description
1 polymer ?
#
loop_
_entity_poly.entity_id
_entity_poly.type
_entity_poly.pdbx_seq_one_letter_code
_entity_poly.pdbx_strand_id
1 'polypeptide(L)'
;MFSVAERPVGIDMGGIPMWDRNQAIRWLQSLDLGQYAEKVKDGSSIVSDPEKSLGMTNSFHKKKLRLAIRALDDELKSNNLGTGWVCNWLEEIGLPEYKKAFHEHGIDGRVLNLLTMEELLALGVTSQLHYLSIKRGIQVLRQSKFNPHTMVCRAGSCDQIERWSIFRIMDWLRTIELSEYAPNLRGSGVHGGLIALEPGFGHDHLANLLDINPKKTLLRKHLQTSFNQLLSDQQFETKRDYILRNGMPMPLTARLKRKKKTFFGSKKSAGSGGDDELVCPLNLGRHDDPSRRPSHGSKT
;
A
#
# COMPACT_ATOMS: atom_id res chain seq x y z
N MET A 1 -9.08 -20.47 -5.01
CA MET A 1 -7.91 -21.20 -4.49
C MET A 1 -6.71 -20.29 -4.70
N PHE A 2 -6.13 -19.74 -3.63
CA PHE A 2 -5.03 -18.78 -3.72
C PHE A 2 -3.76 -19.54 -4.11
N SER A 3 -3.15 -19.21 -5.24
CA SER A 3 -1.76 -19.59 -5.46
C SER A 3 -0.92 -18.63 -4.62
N VAL A 4 -0.64 -19.03 -3.38
CA VAL A 4 0.52 -18.51 -2.67
C VAL A 4 1.71 -18.88 -3.55
N ALA A 5 2.64 -17.96 -3.79
CA ALA A 5 3.91 -18.35 -4.38
C ALA A 5 4.59 -19.32 -3.39
N GLU A 6 4.33 -20.61 -3.55
CA GLU A 6 5.01 -21.64 -2.79
C GLU A 6 6.50 -21.48 -3.08
N ARG A 7 7.33 -21.46 -2.02
CA ARG A 7 8.78 -21.59 -2.21
C ARG A 7 8.98 -22.79 -3.14
N PRO A 8 9.82 -22.70 -4.20
CA PRO A 8 10.22 -23.89 -4.91
C PRO A 8 10.80 -24.86 -3.88
N VAL A 9 10.09 -25.96 -3.63
CA VAL A 9 10.53 -27.00 -2.71
C VAL A 9 11.84 -27.55 -3.29
N GLY A 10 12.93 -27.46 -2.50
CA GLY A 10 14.23 -28.03 -2.88
C GLY A 10 15.35 -27.05 -3.27
N ILE A 11 15.35 -25.80 -2.78
CA ILE A 11 16.50 -24.90 -2.93
C ILE A 11 17.26 -24.79 -1.60
N ASP A 12 18.20 -25.71 -1.36
CA ASP A 12 19.35 -25.58 -0.43
C ASP A 12 20.44 -26.54 -0.97
N MET A 13 21.74 -26.25 -1.11
CA MET A 13 22.70 -25.62 -0.19
C MET A 13 23.77 -24.83 -0.95
N GLY A 14 23.92 -23.53 -0.67
CA GLY A 14 25.02 -22.70 -1.18
C GLY A 14 24.70 -21.21 -1.47
N GLY A 15 23.44 -20.81 -1.36
CA GLY A 15 22.98 -19.47 -1.79
C GLY A 15 22.90 -19.31 -3.31
N ILE A 16 22.27 -18.23 -3.81
CA ILE A 16 22.15 -17.97 -5.26
C ILE A 16 23.48 -18.17 -6.03
N PRO A 17 24.66 -17.75 -5.54
CA PRO A 17 25.90 -17.87 -6.31
C PRO A 17 26.24 -19.29 -6.78
N MET A 18 25.73 -20.32 -6.09
CA MET A 18 25.98 -21.72 -6.41
C MET A 18 24.93 -22.34 -7.34
N TRP A 19 23.90 -21.57 -7.72
CA TRP A 19 22.84 -22.09 -8.58
C TRP A 19 23.32 -22.27 -10.01
N ASP A 20 22.95 -23.42 -10.59
CA ASP A 20 23.08 -23.64 -12.02
C ASP A 20 22.13 -22.72 -12.82
N ARG A 21 22.33 -22.68 -14.15
CA ARG A 21 21.51 -21.86 -15.05
C ARG A 21 20.01 -22.15 -14.92
N ASN A 22 19.62 -23.40 -14.77
CA ASN A 22 18.22 -23.81 -14.75
C ASN A 22 17.54 -23.46 -13.42
N GLN A 23 18.25 -23.60 -12.29
CA GLN A 23 17.81 -23.14 -10.98
C GLN A 23 17.62 -21.62 -10.97
N ALA A 24 18.59 -20.87 -11.51
CA ALA A 24 18.51 -19.43 -11.65
C ALA A 24 17.33 -18.97 -12.54
N ILE A 25 17.10 -19.64 -13.67
CA ILE A 25 15.95 -19.37 -14.54
C ILE A 25 14.62 -19.66 -13.82
N ARG A 26 14.49 -20.82 -13.16
CA ARG A 26 13.26 -21.19 -12.42
C ARG A 26 12.94 -20.17 -11.32
N TRP A 27 13.95 -19.67 -10.63
CA TRP A 27 13.76 -18.63 -9.63
C TRP A 27 13.35 -17.29 -10.26
N LEU A 28 13.97 -16.85 -11.35
CA LEU A 28 13.49 -15.64 -12.05
C LEU A 28 12.06 -15.78 -12.55
N GLN A 29 11.68 -16.96 -13.04
CA GLN A 29 10.30 -17.24 -13.45
C GLN A 29 9.32 -17.16 -12.28
N SER A 30 9.69 -17.64 -11.08
CA SER A 30 8.84 -17.51 -9.89
C SER A 30 8.69 -16.07 -9.40
N LEU A 31 9.56 -15.16 -9.83
CA LEU A 31 9.46 -13.72 -9.61
C LEU A 31 8.68 -12.98 -10.70
N ASP A 32 8.02 -13.67 -11.64
CA ASP A 32 7.44 -13.09 -12.86
C ASP A 32 8.46 -12.33 -13.73
N LEU A 33 9.75 -12.72 -13.67
CA LEU A 33 10.86 -12.12 -14.43
C LEU A 33 11.39 -13.06 -15.52
N GLY A 34 10.57 -14.03 -15.95
CA GLY A 34 10.94 -15.04 -16.94
C GLY A 34 11.38 -14.49 -18.30
N GLN A 35 10.97 -13.28 -18.66
CA GLN A 35 11.40 -12.58 -19.88
C GLN A 35 12.92 -12.32 -19.94
N TYR A 36 13.64 -12.43 -18.82
CA TYR A 36 15.10 -12.28 -18.75
C TYR A 36 15.85 -13.60 -18.80
N ALA A 37 15.15 -14.75 -18.87
CA ALA A 37 15.72 -16.08 -18.74
C ALA A 37 16.83 -16.40 -19.75
N GLU A 38 16.71 -15.93 -21.00
CA GLU A 38 17.69 -16.21 -22.05
C GLU A 38 19.10 -15.67 -21.70
N LYS A 39 19.15 -14.55 -20.98
CA LYS A 39 20.39 -13.85 -20.62
C LYS A 39 21.07 -14.40 -19.36
N VAL A 40 20.41 -15.33 -18.66
CA VAL A 40 20.94 -15.96 -17.45
C VAL A 40 22.07 -16.91 -17.81
N LYS A 41 23.23 -16.72 -17.18
CA LYS A 41 24.38 -17.64 -17.28
C LYS A 41 24.37 -18.66 -16.14
N ASP A 42 24.35 -18.16 -14.91
CA ASP A 42 24.34 -18.92 -13.65
C ASP A 42 23.86 -18.00 -12.52
N GLY A 43 23.74 -18.53 -11.30
CA GLY A 43 23.34 -17.73 -10.15
C GLY A 43 24.37 -16.67 -9.73
N SER A 44 25.67 -16.91 -9.93
CA SER A 44 26.72 -15.92 -9.61
C SER A 44 26.57 -14.62 -10.42
N SER A 45 26.13 -14.73 -11.67
CA SER A 45 25.86 -13.60 -12.57
C SER A 45 24.66 -12.75 -12.14
N ILE A 46 23.75 -13.33 -11.36
CA ILE A 46 22.57 -12.64 -10.82
C ILE A 46 22.91 -11.89 -9.53
N VAL A 47 23.84 -12.37 -8.71
CA VAL A 47 24.18 -11.72 -7.44
C VAL A 47 25.15 -10.56 -7.62
N SER A 48 26.12 -10.69 -8.53
CA SER A 48 27.20 -9.71 -8.69
C SER A 48 26.77 -8.39 -9.34
N ASP A 49 26.06 -8.45 -10.47
CA ASP A 49 25.46 -7.29 -11.14
C ASP A 49 24.22 -7.72 -11.94
N PRO A 50 23.08 -7.98 -11.27
CA PRO A 50 21.88 -8.55 -11.89
C PRO A 50 21.34 -7.72 -13.05
N GLU A 51 21.51 -6.39 -12.99
CA GLU A 51 20.87 -5.49 -13.94
C GLU A 51 21.64 -5.43 -15.25
N LYS A 52 22.98 -5.40 -15.15
CA LYS A 52 23.85 -5.42 -16.31
C LYS A 52 23.90 -6.80 -16.94
N SER A 53 23.95 -7.85 -16.12
CA SER A 53 24.00 -9.24 -16.62
C SER A 53 22.73 -9.63 -17.38
N LEU A 54 21.56 -9.19 -16.90
CA LEU A 54 20.27 -9.46 -17.55
C LEU A 54 19.84 -8.36 -18.53
N GLY A 55 20.66 -7.30 -18.69
CA GLY A 55 20.36 -6.17 -19.58
C GLY A 55 19.00 -5.54 -19.30
N MET A 56 18.67 -5.34 -18.02
CA MET A 56 17.38 -4.78 -17.60
C MET A 56 17.32 -3.28 -17.86
N THR A 57 16.20 -2.82 -18.43
CA THR A 57 15.92 -1.40 -18.67
C THR A 57 14.85 -0.86 -17.72
N ASN A 58 13.82 -1.66 -17.42
CA ASN A 58 12.71 -1.28 -16.53
C ASN A 58 13.19 -1.14 -15.06
N SER A 59 13.00 0.05 -14.48
CA SER A 59 13.40 0.39 -13.10
C SER A 59 12.66 -0.41 -12.03
N PHE A 60 11.42 -0.83 -12.28
CA PHE A 60 10.65 -1.66 -11.35
C PHE A 60 11.11 -3.11 -11.33
N HIS A 61 11.44 -3.69 -12.49
CA HIS A 61 12.01 -5.05 -12.54
C HIS A 61 13.37 -5.13 -11.85
N LYS A 62 14.19 -4.10 -12.06
CA LYS A 62 15.43 -3.85 -11.33
C LYS A 62 15.23 -3.83 -9.82
N LYS A 63 14.29 -3.01 -9.34
CA LYS A 63 13.95 -2.93 -7.92
C LYS A 63 13.42 -4.26 -7.37
N LYS A 64 12.50 -4.91 -8.09
CA LYS A 64 11.94 -6.23 -7.74
C LYS A 64 13.04 -7.26 -7.52
N LEU A 65 13.98 -7.37 -8.47
CA LEU A 65 15.09 -8.31 -8.37
C LEU A 65 16.01 -7.99 -7.18
N ARG A 66 16.40 -6.72 -7.00
CA ARG A 66 17.20 -6.31 -5.83
C ARG A 66 16.53 -6.64 -4.50
N LEU A 67 15.22 -6.41 -4.40
CA LEU A 67 14.45 -6.73 -3.20
C LEU A 67 14.32 -8.24 -3.00
N ALA A 68 14.13 -9.00 -4.07
CA ALA A 68 14.08 -10.47 -4.02
C ALA A 68 15.42 -11.07 -3.56
N ILE A 69 16.55 -10.56 -4.04
CA ILE A 69 17.88 -10.98 -3.60
C ILE A 69 18.08 -10.70 -2.10
N ARG A 70 17.77 -9.49 -1.64
CA ARG A 70 17.86 -9.12 -0.20
C ARG A 70 16.95 -9.97 0.69
N ALA A 71 15.80 -10.35 0.15
CA ALA A 71 14.80 -11.16 0.84
C ALA A 71 15.17 -12.64 0.96
N LEU A 72 16.25 -13.10 0.33
CA LEU A 72 16.70 -14.49 0.53
C LEU A 72 17.36 -14.70 1.88
N ASP A 73 17.91 -13.63 2.46
CA ASP A 73 18.47 -13.63 3.81
C ASP A 73 17.40 -13.32 4.88
N ASP A 74 16.16 -13.01 4.49
CA ASP A 74 15.11 -12.48 5.39
C ASP A 74 13.73 -13.14 5.17
N GLU A 75 13.15 -13.70 6.24
CA GLU A 75 11.87 -14.45 6.19
C GLU A 75 10.61 -13.56 6.25
N LEU A 76 10.58 -12.46 5.51
CA LEU A 76 9.41 -11.56 5.49
C LEU A 76 8.24 -12.11 4.66
N LYS A 77 7.04 -12.12 5.24
CA LYS A 77 5.80 -12.57 4.57
C LYS A 77 5.41 -11.78 3.32
N SER A 78 5.88 -10.54 3.18
CA SER A 78 5.72 -9.74 1.94
C SER A 78 6.33 -10.42 0.72
N ASN A 79 7.28 -11.34 0.92
CA ASN A 79 7.95 -12.09 -0.14
C ASN A 79 7.00 -13.06 -0.87
N ASN A 80 5.85 -13.38 -0.27
CA ASN A 80 4.94 -14.42 -0.78
C ASN A 80 3.77 -13.83 -1.60
N LEU A 81 3.67 -12.50 -1.71
CA LEU A 81 2.60 -11.84 -2.45
C LEU A 81 3.07 -11.50 -3.86
N GLY A 82 2.73 -12.35 -4.83
CA GLY A 82 3.07 -12.15 -6.25
C GLY A 82 2.32 -11.00 -6.91
N THR A 83 2.68 -10.68 -8.16
CA THR A 83 2.09 -9.58 -8.94
C THR A 83 0.57 -9.72 -9.08
N GLY A 84 0.10 -10.94 -9.37
CA GLY A 84 -1.34 -11.21 -9.49
C GLY A 84 -2.12 -10.96 -8.20
N TRP A 85 -1.50 -11.22 -7.03
CA TRP A 85 -2.11 -10.91 -5.74
C TRP A 85 -2.27 -9.40 -5.55
N VAL A 86 -1.24 -8.62 -5.86
CA VAL A 86 -1.28 -7.14 -5.78
C VAL A 86 -2.34 -6.56 -6.70
N CYS A 87 -2.49 -7.10 -7.91
CA CYS A 87 -3.55 -6.69 -8.84
C CYS A 87 -4.96 -6.94 -8.28
N ASN A 88 -5.19 -8.06 -7.59
CA ASN A 88 -6.48 -8.31 -6.95
C ASN A 88 -6.69 -7.42 -5.72
N TRP A 89 -5.63 -7.17 -4.96
CA TRP A 89 -5.67 -6.22 -3.84
C TRP A 89 -6.05 -4.80 -4.29
N LEU A 90 -5.57 -4.34 -5.46
CA LEU A 90 -5.99 -3.06 -6.05
C LEU A 90 -7.51 -2.99 -6.26
N GLU A 91 -8.16 -4.08 -6.67
CA GLU A 91 -9.62 -4.11 -6.80
C GLU A 91 -10.31 -3.98 -5.45
N GLU A 92 -9.80 -4.69 -4.45
CA GLU A 92 -10.36 -4.69 -3.10
C GLU A 92 -10.26 -3.32 -2.42
N ILE A 93 -9.21 -2.54 -2.69
CA ILE A 93 -9.09 -1.16 -2.20
C ILE A 93 -9.81 -0.13 -3.10
N GLY A 94 -10.48 -0.60 -4.16
CA GLY A 94 -11.29 0.25 -5.04
C GLY A 94 -10.52 1.00 -6.13
N LEU A 95 -9.35 0.49 -6.55
CA LEU A 95 -8.48 1.08 -7.57
C LEU A 95 -8.17 0.12 -8.75
N PRO A 96 -9.17 -0.48 -9.40
CA PRO A 96 -8.96 -1.42 -10.50
C PRO A 96 -8.25 -0.80 -11.73
N GLU A 97 -8.32 0.52 -11.91
CA GLU A 97 -7.74 1.23 -13.05
C GLU A 97 -6.21 1.12 -13.13
N TYR A 98 -5.53 0.90 -11.99
CA TYR A 98 -4.08 0.79 -11.94
C TYR A 98 -3.55 -0.63 -12.16
N LYS A 99 -4.44 -1.65 -12.24
CA LYS A 99 -4.03 -3.06 -12.39
C LYS A 99 -3.10 -3.29 -13.56
N LYS A 100 -3.42 -2.71 -14.72
CA LYS A 100 -2.62 -2.88 -15.93
C LYS A 100 -1.20 -2.38 -15.73
N ALA A 101 -1.04 -1.15 -15.22
CA ALA A 101 0.27 -0.56 -14.96
C ALA A 101 1.07 -1.35 -13.91
N PHE A 102 0.42 -1.78 -12.82
CA PHE A 102 1.09 -2.57 -11.78
C PHE A 102 1.51 -3.95 -12.29
N HIS A 103 0.69 -4.59 -13.12
CA HIS A 103 1.02 -5.87 -13.73
C HIS A 103 2.19 -5.74 -14.72
N GLU A 104 2.13 -4.78 -15.65
CA GLU A 104 3.17 -4.55 -16.66
C GLU A 104 4.54 -4.21 -16.06
N HIS A 105 4.56 -3.53 -14.90
CA HIS A 105 5.80 -3.21 -14.17
C HIS A 105 6.17 -4.25 -13.10
N GLY A 106 5.41 -5.36 -13.01
CA GLY A 106 5.73 -6.49 -12.14
C GLY A 106 5.68 -6.19 -10.64
N ILE A 107 4.80 -5.28 -10.20
CA ILE A 107 4.71 -4.83 -8.80
C ILE A 107 4.19 -5.98 -7.90
N ASP A 108 5.07 -6.54 -7.09
CA ASP A 108 4.76 -7.56 -6.09
C ASP A 108 4.69 -6.96 -4.67
N GLY A 109 4.42 -7.77 -3.65
CA GLY A 109 4.29 -7.30 -2.27
C GLY A 109 5.55 -6.63 -1.72
N ARG A 110 6.74 -7.05 -2.17
CA ARG A 110 8.02 -6.43 -1.76
C ARG A 110 8.16 -5.04 -2.35
N VAL A 111 7.91 -4.91 -3.65
CA VAL A 111 7.96 -3.61 -4.34
C VAL A 111 6.88 -2.69 -3.77
N LEU A 112 5.64 -3.18 -3.63
CA LEU A 112 4.50 -2.45 -3.05
C LEU A 112 4.84 -1.87 -1.67
N ASN A 113 5.44 -2.68 -0.79
CA ASN A 113 5.83 -2.26 0.55
C ASN A 113 6.84 -1.09 0.54
N LEU A 114 7.63 -0.95 -0.51
CA LEU A 114 8.71 0.02 -0.62
C LEU A 114 8.52 1.00 -1.78
N LEU A 115 7.28 1.18 -2.26
CA LEU A 115 6.98 2.17 -3.29
C LEU A 115 7.25 3.58 -2.77
N THR A 116 7.83 4.41 -3.63
CA THR A 116 7.98 5.85 -3.41
C THR A 116 6.87 6.65 -4.09
N MET A 117 6.73 7.92 -3.71
CA MET A 117 5.78 8.82 -4.37
C MET A 117 6.09 9.00 -5.88
N GLU A 118 7.38 9.09 -6.25
CA GLU A 118 7.79 9.23 -7.65
C GLU A 118 7.45 7.98 -8.47
N GLU A 119 7.61 6.80 -7.87
CA GLU A 119 7.24 5.53 -8.49
C GLU A 119 5.73 5.38 -8.67
N LEU A 120 4.91 5.82 -7.70
CA LEU A 120 3.46 5.86 -7.89
C LEU A 120 3.03 6.80 -9.02
N LEU A 121 3.69 7.96 -9.16
CA LEU A 121 3.46 8.86 -10.29
C LEU A 121 3.83 8.20 -11.62
N ALA A 122 4.93 7.45 -11.67
CA ALA A 122 5.33 6.69 -12.86
C ALA A 122 4.34 5.55 -13.20
N LEU A 123 3.64 5.01 -12.19
CA LEU A 123 2.54 4.06 -12.36
C LEU A 123 1.20 4.73 -12.71
N GLY A 124 1.18 6.06 -12.91
CA GLY A 124 -0.01 6.82 -13.31
C GLY A 124 -0.91 7.28 -12.16
N VAL A 125 -0.50 7.09 -10.91
CA VAL A 125 -1.28 7.54 -9.74
C VAL A 125 -1.04 9.03 -9.49
N THR A 126 -1.88 9.87 -10.10
CA THR A 126 -1.79 11.34 -9.99
C THR A 126 -2.79 11.95 -9.00
N SER A 127 -3.82 11.20 -8.60
CA SER A 127 -4.83 11.64 -7.64
C SER A 127 -4.27 11.60 -6.21
N GLN A 128 -4.44 12.68 -5.45
CA GLN A 128 -4.05 12.73 -4.04
C GLN A 128 -4.89 11.74 -3.21
N LEU A 129 -6.17 11.57 -3.54
CA LEU A 129 -7.03 10.59 -2.89
C LEU A 129 -6.53 9.17 -3.13
N HIS A 130 -6.15 8.83 -4.36
CA HIS A 130 -5.66 7.49 -4.70
C HIS A 130 -4.30 7.22 -4.05
N TYR A 131 -3.44 8.23 -3.95
CA TYR A 131 -2.20 8.17 -3.17
C TYR A 131 -2.47 7.82 -1.70
N LEU A 132 -3.41 8.53 -1.04
CA LEU A 132 -3.76 8.26 0.35
C LEU A 132 -4.41 6.87 0.53
N SER A 133 -5.23 6.47 -0.44
CA SER A 133 -5.81 5.13 -0.49
C SER A 133 -4.71 4.06 -0.49
N ILE A 134 -3.77 4.11 -1.44
CA ILE A 134 -2.65 3.15 -1.50
C ILE A 134 -1.80 3.21 -0.23
N LYS A 135 -1.50 4.42 0.29
CA LYS A 135 -0.75 4.60 1.54
C LYS A 135 -1.40 3.88 2.72
N ARG A 136 -2.69 4.09 2.95
CA ARG A 136 -3.41 3.45 4.07
C ARG A 136 -3.64 1.97 3.83
N GLY A 137 -3.86 1.56 2.58
CA GLY A 137 -3.86 0.17 2.19
C GLY A 137 -2.56 -0.52 2.60
N ILE A 138 -1.39 0.02 2.22
CA ILE A 138 -0.07 -0.51 2.62
C ILE A 138 0.09 -0.53 4.15
N GLN A 139 -0.41 0.50 4.86
CA GLN A 139 -0.37 0.52 6.32
C GLN A 139 -1.14 -0.65 6.94
N VAL A 140 -2.33 -0.96 6.42
CA VAL A 140 -3.13 -2.14 6.85
C VAL A 140 -2.40 -3.44 6.53
N LEU A 141 -1.79 -3.56 5.34
CA LEU A 141 -0.95 -4.72 4.99
C LEU A 141 0.19 -4.91 5.99
N ARG A 142 0.83 -3.84 6.44
CA ARG A 142 1.92 -3.93 7.43
C ARG A 142 1.43 -4.35 8.80
N GLN A 143 0.31 -3.79 9.26
CA GLN A 143 -0.30 -4.15 10.55
C GLN A 143 -0.71 -5.63 10.59
N SER A 144 -1.09 -6.21 9.44
CA SER A 144 -1.41 -7.63 9.31
C SER A 144 -0.19 -8.51 8.99
N LYS A 145 1.03 -7.94 8.97
CA LYS A 145 2.28 -8.60 8.58
C LYS A 145 2.18 -9.25 7.19
N PHE A 146 1.53 -8.57 6.24
CA PHE A 146 1.30 -9.01 4.87
C PHE A 146 0.62 -10.39 4.75
N ASN A 147 -0.25 -10.75 5.70
CA ASN A 147 -0.94 -12.04 5.67
C ASN A 147 -2.11 -12.03 4.66
N PRO A 148 -2.06 -12.81 3.56
CA PRO A 148 -3.05 -12.78 2.48
C PRO A 148 -4.49 -13.05 2.92
N HIS A 149 -4.68 -13.79 4.01
CA HIS A 149 -6.01 -14.18 4.50
C HIS A 149 -6.68 -13.14 5.40
N THR A 150 -5.96 -12.09 5.81
CA THR A 150 -6.44 -11.11 6.80
C THR A 150 -6.68 -9.73 6.23
N MET A 151 -6.31 -9.51 4.96
CA MET A 151 -6.09 -8.17 4.44
C MET A 151 -7.35 -7.52 3.91
N VAL A 152 -8.39 -8.31 3.61
CA VAL A 152 -9.67 -7.81 3.12
C VAL A 152 -10.80 -8.79 3.44
N CYS A 153 -11.73 -8.39 4.31
CA CYS A 153 -12.91 -9.19 4.60
C CYS A 153 -14.05 -8.86 3.60
N ARG A 154 -14.46 -9.87 2.82
CA ARG A 154 -15.59 -9.75 1.88
C ARG A 154 -16.96 -9.96 2.54
N ALA A 155 -17.05 -10.66 3.69
CA ALA A 155 -18.33 -10.92 4.36
C ALA A 155 -18.19 -11.30 5.85
N GLY A 156 -19.09 -10.76 6.69
CA GLY A 156 -19.63 -11.40 7.90
C GLY A 156 -18.74 -11.64 9.13
N SER A 157 -17.41 -11.54 9.04
CA SER A 157 -16.51 -12.00 10.13
C SER A 157 -15.44 -11.01 10.59
N CYS A 158 -15.49 -9.75 10.14
CA CYS A 158 -14.48 -8.76 10.50
C CYS A 158 -15.07 -7.50 11.11
N ASP A 159 -14.91 -7.38 12.43
CA ASP A 159 -15.32 -6.23 13.23
C ASP A 159 -14.43 -5.00 12.98
N GLN A 160 -13.21 -5.21 12.45
CA GLN A 160 -12.24 -4.14 12.22
C GLN A 160 -12.46 -3.48 10.86
N ILE A 161 -13.00 -2.25 10.90
CA ILE A 161 -13.26 -1.43 9.71
C ILE A 161 -12.01 -1.25 8.84
N GLU A 162 -10.79 -1.22 9.38
CA GLU A 162 -9.55 -1.08 8.62
C GLU A 162 -9.38 -2.12 7.50
N ARG A 163 -9.98 -3.30 7.69
CA ARG A 163 -9.84 -4.46 6.79
C ARG A 163 -11.00 -4.62 5.82
N TRP A 164 -11.93 -3.67 5.77
CA TRP A 164 -13.06 -3.74 4.84
C TRP A 164 -12.61 -3.39 3.41
N SER A 165 -12.94 -4.24 2.43
CA SER A 165 -12.83 -3.82 1.02
C SER A 165 -13.88 -2.80 0.66
N ILE A 166 -13.68 -2.18 -0.49
CA ILE A 166 -14.73 -1.47 -1.22
C ILE A 166 -16.03 -2.28 -1.30
N PHE A 167 -15.98 -3.59 -1.57
CA PHE A 167 -17.19 -4.43 -1.63
C PHE A 167 -17.92 -4.50 -0.30
N ARG A 168 -17.17 -4.63 0.81
CA ARG A 168 -17.75 -4.59 2.15
C ARG A 168 -18.29 -3.21 2.52
N ILE A 169 -17.65 -2.11 2.06
CA ILE A 169 -18.21 -0.75 2.19
C ILE A 169 -19.54 -0.66 1.44
N MET A 170 -19.61 -1.17 0.20
CA MET A 170 -20.84 -1.18 -0.60
C MET A 170 -21.96 -2.01 0.07
N ASP A 171 -21.60 -3.13 0.69
CA ASP A 171 -22.56 -3.92 1.46
C ASP A 171 -23.04 -3.20 2.71
N TRP A 172 -22.14 -2.50 3.42
CA TRP A 172 -22.54 -1.66 4.55
C TRP A 172 -23.50 -0.54 4.14
N LEU A 173 -23.27 0.12 2.99
CA LEU A 173 -24.22 1.10 2.46
C LEU A 173 -25.62 0.51 2.29
N ARG A 174 -25.74 -0.76 1.91
CA ARG A 174 -27.03 -1.46 1.85
C ARG A 174 -27.67 -1.62 3.23
N THR A 175 -26.89 -1.92 4.26
CA THR A 175 -27.40 -2.08 5.64
C THR A 175 -27.92 -0.78 6.25
N ILE A 176 -27.48 0.37 5.74
CA ILE A 176 -27.94 1.70 6.16
C ILE A 176 -28.87 2.36 5.13
N GLU A 177 -29.46 1.57 4.22
CA GLU A 177 -30.44 2.02 3.23
C GLU A 177 -29.91 3.03 2.19
N LEU A 178 -28.61 2.97 1.87
CA LEU A 178 -27.93 3.81 0.87
C LEU A 178 -27.38 3.01 -0.32
N SER A 179 -27.93 1.83 -0.61
CA SER A 179 -27.45 0.94 -1.67
C SER A 179 -27.46 1.57 -3.07
N GLU A 180 -28.37 2.51 -3.33
CA GLU A 180 -28.50 3.22 -4.61
C GLU A 180 -27.26 4.07 -4.96
N TYR A 181 -26.50 4.53 -3.95
CA TYR A 181 -25.29 5.33 -4.14
C TYR A 181 -24.01 4.48 -4.26
N ALA A 182 -24.07 3.22 -3.84
CA ALA A 182 -22.90 2.33 -3.79
C ALA A 182 -22.12 2.20 -5.13
N PRO A 183 -22.77 2.16 -6.31
CA PRO A 183 -22.06 2.10 -7.59
C PRO A 183 -21.08 3.25 -7.83
N ASN A 184 -21.34 4.44 -7.25
CA ASN A 184 -20.50 5.62 -7.41
C ASN A 184 -19.12 5.48 -6.75
N LEU A 185 -18.93 4.50 -5.87
CA LEU A 185 -17.63 4.23 -5.24
C LEU A 185 -16.65 3.48 -6.15
N ARG A 186 -17.09 2.93 -7.30
CA ARG A 186 -16.20 2.18 -8.20
C ARG A 186 -15.06 3.09 -8.71
N GLY A 187 -13.82 2.67 -8.51
CA GLY A 187 -12.64 3.46 -8.91
C GLY A 187 -12.37 4.68 -8.01
N SER A 188 -13.06 4.82 -6.87
CA SER A 188 -12.83 5.95 -5.94
C SER A 188 -11.63 5.77 -5.01
N GLY A 189 -11.13 4.52 -4.89
CA GLY A 189 -10.14 4.15 -3.89
C GLY A 189 -10.65 4.08 -2.45
N VAL A 190 -11.97 4.17 -2.22
CA VAL A 190 -12.54 4.06 -0.87
C VAL A 190 -12.51 2.61 -0.39
N HIS A 191 -11.90 2.42 0.77
CA HIS A 191 -11.89 1.16 1.51
C HIS A 191 -11.73 1.46 3.01
N GLY A 192 -11.84 0.41 3.82
CA GLY A 192 -11.78 0.45 5.27
C GLY A 192 -10.56 1.16 5.85
N GLY A 193 -9.36 0.82 5.35
CA GLY A 193 -8.11 1.46 5.76
C GLY A 193 -8.09 2.97 5.54
N LEU A 194 -8.62 3.47 4.42
CA LEU A 194 -8.76 4.90 4.17
C LEU A 194 -9.75 5.54 5.17
N ILE A 195 -10.91 4.92 5.37
CA ILE A 195 -11.94 5.41 6.29
C ILE A 195 -11.41 5.48 7.72
N ALA A 196 -10.71 4.44 8.18
CA ALA A 196 -10.27 4.32 9.56
C ALA A 196 -9.01 5.14 9.86
N LEU A 197 -8.01 5.10 8.97
CA LEU A 197 -6.64 5.52 9.29
C LEU A 197 -6.24 6.87 8.69
N GLU A 198 -6.98 7.41 7.73
CA GLU A 198 -6.68 8.74 7.17
C GLU A 198 -7.43 9.83 7.94
N PRO A 199 -6.75 10.67 8.76
CA PRO A 199 -7.44 11.65 9.61
C PRO A 199 -8.20 12.71 8.81
N GLY A 200 -7.68 13.05 7.62
CA GLY A 200 -8.32 13.99 6.71
C GLY A 200 -9.49 13.42 5.91
N PHE A 201 -9.76 12.11 5.97
CA PHE A 201 -10.91 11.51 5.31
C PHE A 201 -12.10 11.37 6.28
N GLY A 202 -13.25 11.91 5.92
CA GLY A 202 -14.44 11.96 6.78
C GLY A 202 -15.74 11.81 6.01
N HIS A 203 -16.87 11.80 6.72
CA HIS A 203 -18.20 11.57 6.16
C HIS A 203 -18.55 12.50 4.98
N ASP A 204 -18.13 13.76 4.98
CA ASP A 204 -18.35 14.68 3.86
C ASP A 204 -17.65 14.24 2.56
N HIS A 205 -16.45 13.67 2.67
CA HIS A 205 -15.73 13.11 1.51
C HIS A 205 -16.48 11.92 0.96
N LEU A 206 -16.92 11.02 1.85
CA LEU A 206 -17.69 9.86 1.45
C LEU A 206 -19.01 10.28 0.79
N ALA A 207 -19.72 11.26 1.34
CA ALA A 207 -20.94 11.79 0.76
C ALA A 207 -20.72 12.39 -0.64
N ASN A 208 -19.60 13.08 -0.85
CA ASN A 208 -19.23 13.65 -2.14
C ASN A 208 -18.85 12.56 -3.16
N LEU A 209 -18.12 11.52 -2.74
CA LEU A 209 -17.78 10.37 -3.59
C LEU A 209 -19.00 9.51 -3.95
N LEU A 210 -20.00 9.47 -3.08
CA LEU A 210 -21.30 8.87 -3.33
C LEU A 210 -22.20 9.72 -4.24
N ASP A 211 -21.76 10.92 -4.61
CA ASP A 211 -22.53 11.92 -5.37
C ASP A 211 -23.87 12.29 -4.68
N ILE A 212 -23.87 12.33 -3.35
CA ILE A 212 -25.04 12.79 -2.59
C ILE A 212 -25.11 14.31 -2.67
N ASN A 213 -26.18 14.87 -3.21
CA ASN A 213 -26.35 16.32 -3.31
C ASN A 213 -26.19 17.02 -1.94
N PRO A 214 -25.40 18.11 -1.81
CA PRO A 214 -25.27 18.90 -0.57
C PRO A 214 -26.61 19.37 0.04
N LYS A 215 -27.64 19.56 -0.80
CA LYS A 215 -28.98 19.95 -0.37
C LYS A 215 -29.78 18.84 0.30
N LYS A 216 -29.40 17.56 0.13
CA LYS A 216 -30.03 16.41 0.81
C LYS A 216 -29.52 16.29 2.25
N THR A 217 -29.84 17.28 3.08
CA THR A 217 -29.30 17.43 4.45
C THR A 217 -29.64 16.26 5.37
N LEU A 218 -30.87 15.72 5.30
CA LEU A 218 -31.27 14.53 6.07
C LEU A 218 -30.43 13.30 5.71
N LEU A 219 -30.21 13.07 4.40
CA LEU A 219 -29.43 11.95 3.91
C LEU A 219 -27.97 12.05 4.33
N ARG A 220 -27.39 13.26 4.27
CA ARG A 220 -26.02 13.53 4.72
C ARG A 220 -25.88 13.36 6.23
N LYS A 221 -26.88 13.78 7.02
CA LYS A 221 -26.90 13.58 8.48
C LYS A 221 -27.01 12.10 8.84
N HIS A 222 -27.82 11.33 8.11
CA HIS A 222 -27.91 9.88 8.24
C HIS A 222 -26.55 9.21 7.98
N LEU A 223 -25.94 9.49 6.82
CA LEU A 223 -24.61 8.98 6.49
C LEU A 223 -23.55 9.39 7.52
N GLN A 224 -23.57 10.64 8.00
CA GLN A 224 -22.66 11.10 9.04
C GLN A 224 -22.79 10.28 10.33
N THR A 225 -24.03 10.01 10.75
CA THR A 225 -24.30 9.26 11.98
C THR A 225 -23.82 7.82 11.83
N SER A 226 -24.17 7.15 10.73
CA SER A 226 -23.71 5.80 10.44
C SER A 226 -22.19 5.71 10.24
N PHE A 227 -21.57 6.71 9.62
CA PHE A 227 -20.11 6.77 9.45
C PHE A 227 -19.39 6.84 10.79
N ASN A 228 -19.88 7.66 11.73
CA ASN A 228 -19.27 7.76 13.05
C ASN A 228 -19.42 6.47 13.86
N GLN A 229 -20.51 5.71 13.66
CA GLN A 229 -20.72 4.40 14.28
C GLN A 229 -19.77 3.31 13.77
N LEU A 230 -19.14 3.48 12.60
CA LEU A 230 -18.12 2.55 12.09
C LEU A 230 -16.77 2.70 12.78
N LEU A 231 -16.52 3.86 13.38
CA LEU A 231 -15.21 4.21 13.93
C LEU A 231 -15.12 3.79 15.39
N SER A 232 -13.93 3.34 15.81
CA SER A 232 -13.61 3.26 17.23
C SER A 232 -13.40 4.66 17.83
N ASP A 233 -13.54 4.78 19.14
CA ASP A 233 -13.33 6.03 19.87
C ASP A 233 -11.98 6.68 19.52
N GLN A 234 -10.91 5.88 19.48
CA GLN A 234 -9.58 6.36 19.12
C GLN A 234 -9.51 6.94 17.70
N GLN A 235 -10.14 6.30 16.72
CA GLN A 235 -10.17 6.77 15.33
C GLN A 235 -11.00 8.06 15.20
N PHE A 236 -12.13 8.12 15.92
CA PHE A 236 -12.98 9.30 15.96
C PHE A 236 -12.24 10.50 16.56
N GLU A 237 -11.57 10.33 17.70
CA GLU A 237 -10.76 11.36 18.35
C GLU A 237 -9.62 11.85 17.44
N THR A 238 -8.89 10.92 16.82
CA THR A 238 -7.78 11.27 15.90
C THR A 238 -8.25 12.14 14.74
N LYS A 239 -9.40 11.83 14.15
CA LYS A 239 -10.00 12.62 13.06
C LYS A 239 -10.46 13.99 13.55
N ARG A 240 -11.13 14.04 14.70
CA ARG A 240 -11.58 15.31 15.31
C ARG A 240 -10.39 16.24 15.58
N ASP A 241 -9.33 15.72 16.18
CA ASP A 241 -8.12 16.49 16.51
C ASP A 241 -7.41 16.99 15.25
N TYR A 242 -7.37 16.19 14.19
CA TYR A 242 -6.84 16.61 12.90
C TYR A 242 -7.62 17.79 12.31
N ILE A 243 -8.96 17.72 12.31
CA ILE A 243 -9.81 18.81 11.80
C ILE A 243 -9.60 20.09 12.64
N LEU A 244 -9.51 19.97 13.96
CA LEU A 244 -9.27 21.12 14.84
C LEU A 244 -7.92 21.80 14.57
N ARG A 245 -6.88 21.03 14.23
CA ARG A 245 -5.53 21.55 13.97
C ARG A 245 -5.34 22.06 12.55
N ASN A 246 -5.91 21.38 11.57
CA ASN A 246 -5.63 21.59 10.14
C ASN A 246 -6.76 22.29 9.40
N GLY A 247 -7.93 22.47 10.02
CA GLY A 247 -9.10 23.10 9.42
C GLY A 247 -9.78 22.19 8.39
N MET A 248 -10.11 22.75 7.22
CA MET A 248 -10.87 22.05 6.20
C MET A 248 -10.08 20.87 5.62
N PRO A 249 -10.73 19.71 5.44
CA PRO A 249 -10.09 18.55 4.85
C PRO A 249 -9.62 18.72 3.39
N MET A 250 -8.79 17.78 2.94
CA MET A 250 -8.16 17.81 1.62
C MET A 250 -9.18 17.69 0.46
N PRO A 251 -9.12 18.54 -0.58
CA PRO A 251 -10.05 18.45 -1.71
C PRO A 251 -9.92 17.13 -2.47
N LEU A 252 -11.03 16.45 -2.75
CA LEU A 252 -11.05 15.17 -3.49
C LEU A 252 -10.39 15.24 -4.88
N THR A 253 -10.41 16.41 -5.51
CA THR A 253 -9.82 16.68 -6.83
C THR A 253 -8.35 17.07 -6.79
N ALA A 254 -7.73 17.12 -5.60
CA ALA A 254 -6.34 17.49 -5.46
C ALA A 254 -5.42 16.52 -6.23
N ARG A 255 -4.47 17.10 -6.97
CA ARG A 255 -3.43 16.35 -7.67
C ARG A 255 -2.19 16.24 -6.82
N LEU A 256 -1.54 15.08 -6.87
CA LEU A 256 -0.28 14.81 -6.21
C LEU A 256 0.82 15.71 -6.80
N LYS A 257 1.53 16.46 -5.95
CA LYS A 257 2.59 17.39 -6.35
C LYS A 257 3.96 16.84 -6.00
N ARG A 258 4.91 16.91 -6.93
CA ARG A 258 6.33 16.61 -6.64
C ARG A 258 6.89 17.65 -5.67
N LYS A 259 7.55 17.21 -4.60
CA LYS A 259 8.36 18.11 -3.77
C LYS A 259 9.57 18.56 -4.61
N LYS A 260 9.66 19.85 -4.94
CA LYS A 260 10.88 20.41 -5.54
C LYS A 260 12.00 20.30 -4.52
N LYS A 261 13.03 19.48 -4.79
CA LYS A 261 14.24 19.41 -3.98
C LYS A 261 14.96 20.77 -4.11
N THR A 262 14.83 21.63 -3.10
CA THR A 262 15.60 22.88 -3.02
C THR A 262 17.06 22.53 -2.74
N PHE A 263 17.95 22.92 -3.65
CA PHE A 263 19.36 22.50 -3.69
C PHE A 263 20.28 23.30 -2.74
N PHE A 264 19.72 23.95 -1.70
CA PHE A 264 20.50 24.75 -0.76
C PHE A 264 20.89 23.92 0.47
N GLY A 265 22.20 23.67 0.54
CA GLY A 265 23.01 23.10 1.61
C GLY A 265 22.34 22.71 2.94
N SER A 266 22.29 21.41 3.19
CA SER A 266 22.51 20.83 4.53
C SER A 266 23.01 19.39 4.38
N LYS A 267 24.14 19.09 5.03
CA LYS A 267 24.78 17.76 5.06
C LYS A 267 23.75 16.71 5.50
N LYS A 268 23.39 15.79 4.59
CA LYS A 268 22.64 14.58 4.96
C LYS A 268 23.55 13.67 5.77
N SER A 269 23.16 13.34 7.00
CA SER A 269 23.71 12.22 7.74
C SER A 269 23.42 10.93 6.98
N ALA A 270 24.47 10.19 6.65
CA ALA A 270 24.39 8.88 6.03
C ALA A 270 23.70 7.91 7.00
N GLY A 271 22.46 7.51 6.69
CA GLY A 271 21.75 6.49 7.47
C GLY A 271 20.22 6.40 7.31
N SER A 272 19.53 7.44 6.82
CA SER A 272 18.04 7.49 6.85
C SER A 272 17.40 8.00 5.55
N GLY A 273 18.07 7.80 4.41
CA GLY A 273 17.70 8.49 3.16
C GLY A 273 16.52 7.91 2.37
N GLY A 274 16.04 6.70 2.69
CA GLY A 274 15.03 5.98 1.90
C GLY A 274 13.63 5.96 2.49
N ASP A 275 13.50 5.95 3.82
CA ASP A 275 12.22 5.77 4.51
C ASP A 275 11.29 6.98 4.39
N ASP A 276 11.87 8.18 4.31
CA ASP A 276 11.12 9.45 4.20
C ASP A 276 10.49 9.66 2.81
N GLU A 277 10.90 8.87 1.81
CA GLU A 277 10.41 8.96 0.42
C GLU A 277 9.33 7.90 0.11
N LEU A 278 9.11 6.94 1.02
CA LEU A 278 8.11 5.90 0.88
C LEU A 278 6.69 6.47 0.94
N VAL A 279 5.81 5.91 0.12
CA VAL A 279 4.37 6.22 0.13
C VAL A 279 3.78 6.05 1.53
N CYS A 280 4.15 4.95 2.17
CA CYS A 280 3.82 4.63 3.55
C CYS A 280 5.14 4.56 4.34
N PRO A 281 5.47 5.55 5.19
CA PRO A 281 6.65 5.49 6.06
C PRO A 281 6.61 4.28 7.01
N LEU A 282 7.76 3.64 7.24
CA LEU A 282 7.86 2.41 8.07
C LEU A 282 7.48 2.65 9.54
N ASN A 283 7.59 3.88 10.03
CA ASN A 283 7.37 4.26 11.42
C ASN A 283 5.96 4.79 11.75
N LEU A 284 4.99 4.67 10.83
CA LEU A 284 3.63 5.21 11.02
C LEU A 284 2.83 4.64 12.22
N GLY A 285 3.38 3.69 12.98
CA GLY A 285 2.83 3.17 14.23
C GLY A 285 3.74 3.28 15.46
N ARG A 286 4.87 4.01 15.38
CA ARG A 286 5.81 4.16 16.52
C ARG A 286 5.67 5.48 17.29
N HIS A 287 4.92 6.45 16.76
CA HIS A 287 4.81 7.78 17.37
C HIS A 287 3.79 7.88 18.51
N ASP A 288 2.97 6.84 18.72
CA ASP A 288 1.92 6.82 19.75
C ASP A 288 2.25 5.87 20.92
N ASP A 289 3.55 5.65 21.21
CA ASP A 289 3.95 5.03 22.48
C ASP A 289 4.27 6.11 23.52
N PRO A 290 3.33 6.46 24.41
CA PRO A 290 3.56 7.46 25.46
C PRO A 290 4.67 7.05 26.45
N SER A 291 5.12 5.79 26.45
CA SER A 291 6.20 5.31 27.32
C SER A 291 7.60 5.78 26.93
N ARG A 292 7.77 6.46 25.79
CA ARG A 292 9.07 6.92 25.28
C ARG A 292 9.23 8.44 25.15
N ARG A 293 8.38 9.25 25.79
CA ARG A 293 8.70 10.68 25.91
C ARG A 293 9.97 10.82 26.75
N PRO A 294 11.04 11.47 26.26
CA PRO A 294 12.21 11.72 27.08
C PRO A 294 11.78 12.57 28.27
N SER A 295 12.08 12.11 29.48
CA SER A 295 11.92 12.91 30.68
C SER A 295 12.78 14.17 30.51
N HIS A 296 12.13 15.32 30.36
CA HIS A 296 12.83 16.58 30.56
C HIS A 296 13.22 16.63 32.03
N GLY A 297 14.48 16.30 32.31
CA GLY A 297 15.10 16.54 33.60
C GLY A 297 15.01 18.02 33.92
N SER A 298 14.20 18.35 34.91
CA SER A 298 14.23 19.65 35.57
C SER A 298 15.64 19.87 36.10
N LYS A 299 16.35 20.85 35.53
CA LYS A 299 17.52 21.42 36.17
C LYS A 299 17.04 22.26 37.35
N THR A 300 17.32 21.77 38.55
CA THR A 300 17.61 22.59 39.73
C THR A 300 19.11 22.68 39.86
#